data_AF-A0AAW4IJU8-F1
#
_entry.id   AF-A0AAW4IJU8-F1
#
_cell.length_a   1.000
_cell.length_b   1.000
_cell.length_c   1.000
_cell.angle_alpha   90.00
_cell.angle_beta   90.00
_cell.angle_gamma   90.00
#
_symmetry.space_group_name_H-M   'P 1'
#
loop_
_entity.id
_entity.type
_entity.pdbx_description
1 polymer ?
#
loop_
_entity_poly.entity_id
_entity_poly.type
_entity_poly.pdbx_seq_one_letter_code
_entity_poly.pdbx_strand_id
1 'polypeptide(L)'
;MDQADFVHLVRMSEHASADNSRAYRRSVAVFAALGYAWVLGCLGLAAGILLWVVPQMLQGKFRFAMVWLLLGAAGLLWVSLRALWVRFDAPEGVEITALEAPELFEALERIRRKIKGPPIHKVTLNDEFNASIQQLPKYGLLGGAVNHLSIGLPLLMALDRPRFLAVLAHEYGHLRGDHGRFAAWIYRTRLSWMRLNHSLADDEGPVAAATQAFMRWYFPRFSAKTFALARQDEYEADRIAGKLLGRDVTAAALAEIEIRGAALQAEFWGNHWCGAAGNPLPVGPYRSMRRFLAEAPDAAFANDALRQALKRLSSVDDTHPGLRDRIEALDATPTLPDWSRGNALTLLGDEAKRWVKHFDKQWCRDNATEWKQHHAWLERVRARAQALQASIAQNSAAELVELARLKRHLDPRADVRALYELALERSPEYAPALCGLVPCLPEDDREGKLLLLHRVWEAGSNDRYWAARTALAELETPRMGMEHDAAAFKQWRKRLERAQESEERAWEELSGTSFFSQITRHDLSPFELAELQSELARCAPLARCWLVRKNLREHPQRRAYLIFVELPGMDDESRYHLCRALERNLSLPGPALALALWAGESPTLKEIQRYAFDPIYTR
;
A
#
# COMPACT_ATOMS: atom_id res chain seq x y z
N MET A 1 -9.97 -19.19 14.60
CA MET A 1 -9.31 -18.52 15.75
C MET A 1 -9.79 -17.10 15.71
N ASP A 2 -10.24 -16.55 16.84
CA ASP A 2 -10.75 -15.18 16.87
C ASP A 2 -9.58 -14.17 16.73
N GLN A 3 -9.88 -12.95 16.26
CA GLN A 3 -8.88 -11.90 16.04
C GLN A 3 -8.19 -11.51 17.36
N ALA A 4 -8.93 -11.50 18.47
CA ALA A 4 -8.39 -11.22 19.80
C ALA A 4 -7.34 -12.27 20.23
N ASP A 5 -7.60 -13.56 19.96
CA ASP A 5 -6.66 -14.65 20.24
C ASP A 5 -5.37 -14.53 19.42
N PHE A 6 -5.50 -14.12 18.15
CA PHE A 6 -4.35 -13.89 17.27
C PHE A 6 -3.48 -12.73 17.75
N VAL A 7 -4.09 -11.59 18.07
CA VAL A 7 -3.39 -10.42 18.63
C VAL A 7 -2.66 -10.80 19.93
N HIS A 8 -3.31 -11.58 20.80
CA HIS A 8 -2.69 -12.04 22.04
C HIS A 8 -1.47 -12.95 21.77
N LEU A 9 -1.59 -13.90 20.83
CA LEU A 9 -0.49 -14.78 20.42
C LEU A 9 0.68 -14.01 19.82
N VAL A 10 0.42 -12.97 19.03
CA VAL A 10 1.47 -12.09 18.48
C VAL A 10 2.18 -11.36 19.61
N ARG A 11 1.47 -10.71 20.54
CA ARG A 11 2.09 -9.98 21.65
C ARG A 11 2.92 -10.90 22.56
N MET A 12 2.41 -12.09 22.90
CA MET A 12 3.17 -13.08 23.66
C MET A 12 4.43 -13.53 22.91
N SER A 13 4.32 -13.69 21.60
CA SER A 13 5.42 -14.05 20.71
C SER A 13 6.48 -12.96 20.65
N GLU A 14 6.09 -11.69 20.62
CA GLU A 14 6.99 -10.54 20.66
C GLU A 14 7.76 -10.46 21.97
N HIS A 15 7.07 -10.59 23.11
CA HIS A 15 7.72 -10.65 24.42
C HIS A 15 8.72 -11.81 24.51
N ALA A 16 8.31 -13.02 24.11
CA ALA A 16 9.18 -14.18 24.13
C ALA A 16 10.39 -14.04 23.19
N SER A 17 10.21 -13.36 22.04
CA SER A 17 11.29 -13.08 21.09
C SER A 17 12.26 -12.02 21.62
N ALA A 18 11.75 -10.98 22.30
CA ALA A 18 12.54 -9.94 22.93
C ALA A 18 13.36 -10.47 24.13
N ASP A 19 12.75 -11.32 24.96
CA ASP A 19 13.41 -11.90 26.15
C ASP A 19 14.57 -12.83 25.75
N ASN A 20 14.33 -13.73 24.78
CA ASN A 20 15.36 -14.66 24.33
C ASN A 20 15.20 -15.04 22.85
N SER A 21 15.68 -14.16 21.97
CA SER A 21 15.66 -14.34 20.52
C SER A 21 16.21 -15.70 20.04
N ARG A 22 17.27 -16.24 20.67
CA ARG A 22 17.82 -17.54 20.26
C ARG A 22 16.91 -18.71 20.59
N ALA A 23 16.35 -18.74 21.80
CA ALA A 23 15.40 -19.77 22.21
C ALA A 23 14.11 -19.67 21.39
N TYR A 24 13.65 -18.44 21.13
CA TYR A 24 12.47 -18.17 20.33
C TYR A 24 12.63 -18.65 18.87
N ARG A 25 13.74 -18.31 18.21
CA ARG A 25 14.07 -18.82 16.86
C ARG A 25 14.07 -20.35 16.80
N ARG A 26 14.59 -21.04 17.83
CA ARG A 26 14.51 -22.52 17.93
C ARG A 26 13.06 -23.00 18.04
N SER A 27 12.23 -22.35 18.85
CA SER A 27 10.80 -22.68 18.95
C SER A 27 10.09 -22.51 17.60
N VAL A 28 10.39 -21.44 16.87
CA VAL A 28 9.87 -21.19 15.52
C VAL A 28 10.33 -22.28 14.55
N ALA A 29 11.61 -22.70 14.61
CA ALA A 29 12.15 -23.77 13.78
C ALA A 29 11.46 -25.11 14.02
N VAL A 30 11.25 -25.48 15.30
CA VAL A 30 10.52 -26.70 15.67
C VAL A 30 9.07 -26.63 15.20
N PHE A 31 8.43 -25.47 15.33
CA PHE A 31 7.06 -25.29 14.85
C PHE A 31 6.99 -25.38 13.32
N ALA A 32 7.93 -24.78 12.59
CA ALA A 32 8.04 -24.93 11.13
C ALA A 32 8.24 -26.41 10.73
N ALA A 33 9.08 -27.15 11.47
CA ALA A 33 9.32 -28.57 11.25
C ALA A 33 8.05 -29.42 11.44
N LEU A 34 7.14 -29.03 12.34
CA LEU A 34 5.83 -29.68 12.50
C LEU A 34 5.01 -29.61 11.21
N GLY A 35 5.01 -28.45 10.55
CA GLY A 35 4.37 -28.31 9.24
C GLY A 35 4.98 -29.25 8.20
N TYR A 36 6.30 -29.30 8.10
CA TYR A 36 6.97 -30.22 7.17
C TYR A 36 6.71 -31.70 7.51
N ALA A 37 6.66 -32.05 8.80
CA ALA A 37 6.33 -33.40 9.26
C ALA A 37 4.92 -33.82 8.85
N TRP A 38 3.96 -32.90 8.83
CA TRP A 38 2.62 -33.16 8.29
C TRP A 38 2.66 -33.52 6.79
N VAL A 39 3.35 -32.71 5.97
CA VAL A 39 3.48 -32.98 4.51
C VAL A 39 4.18 -34.32 4.27
N LEU A 40 5.28 -34.58 4.97
CA LEU A 40 6.03 -35.83 4.86
C LEU A 40 5.19 -37.03 5.35
N GLY A 41 4.39 -36.86 6.39
CA GLY A 41 3.45 -37.87 6.87
C GLY A 41 2.38 -38.20 5.83
N CYS A 42 1.79 -37.19 5.20
CA CYS A 42 0.85 -37.36 4.09
C CYS A 42 1.50 -38.08 2.90
N LEU A 43 2.73 -37.70 2.53
CA LEU A 43 3.48 -38.34 1.45
C LEU A 43 3.79 -39.81 1.77
N GLY A 44 4.22 -40.10 3.01
CA GLY A 44 4.46 -41.46 3.49
C GLY A 44 3.19 -42.31 3.50
N LEU A 45 2.06 -41.75 3.92
CA LEU A 45 0.75 -42.41 3.89
C LEU A 45 0.32 -42.73 2.45
N ALA A 46 0.45 -41.77 1.54
CA ALA A 46 0.15 -41.96 0.12
C ALA A 46 1.01 -43.07 -0.50
N ALA A 47 2.32 -43.05 -0.26
CA ALA A 47 3.24 -44.07 -0.73
C ALA A 47 2.92 -45.45 -0.14
N GLY A 48 2.60 -45.53 1.17
CA GLY A 48 2.19 -46.77 1.83
C GLY A 48 0.91 -47.37 1.25
N ILE A 49 -0.08 -46.53 0.94
CA ILE A 49 -1.31 -46.96 0.26
C ILE A 49 -1.01 -47.50 -1.14
N LEU A 50 -0.20 -46.78 -1.93
CA LEU A 50 0.19 -47.23 -3.27
C LEU A 50 0.93 -48.58 -3.24
N LEU A 51 1.88 -48.71 -2.32
CA LEU A 51 2.66 -49.95 -2.13
C LEU A 51 1.79 -51.13 -1.68
N TRP A 52 0.67 -50.89 -0.99
CA TRP A 52 -0.24 -51.94 -0.52
C TRP A 52 -1.29 -52.33 -1.57
N VAL A 53 -1.84 -51.35 -2.30
CA VAL A 53 -2.94 -51.56 -3.26
C VAL A 53 -2.45 -52.10 -4.60
N VAL A 54 -1.35 -51.55 -5.14
CA VAL A 54 -0.84 -51.90 -6.48
C VAL A 54 -0.52 -53.40 -6.60
N PRO A 55 0.21 -54.04 -5.66
CA PRO A 55 0.48 -55.48 -5.75
C PRO A 55 -0.78 -56.36 -5.68
N GLN A 56 -1.80 -55.96 -4.90
CA GLN A 56 -3.05 -56.72 -4.80
C GLN A 56 -3.86 -56.68 -6.09
N MET A 57 -3.85 -55.56 -6.80
CA MET A 57 -4.49 -55.45 -8.11
C MET A 57 -3.74 -56.24 -9.18
N LEU A 58 -2.41 -56.23 -9.16
CA LEU A 58 -1.57 -57.04 -10.05
C LEU A 58 -1.76 -58.56 -9.82
N GLN A 59 -2.08 -58.97 -8.59
CA GLN A 59 -2.44 -60.35 -8.23
C GLN A 59 -3.92 -60.71 -8.53
N GLY A 60 -4.67 -59.83 -9.21
CA GLY A 60 -6.05 -60.09 -9.66
C GLY A 60 -7.15 -59.89 -8.60
N LYS A 61 -6.83 -59.38 -7.40
CA LYS A 61 -7.83 -59.10 -6.34
C LYS A 61 -8.48 -57.74 -6.54
N PHE A 62 -9.17 -57.54 -7.66
CA PHE A 62 -9.79 -56.26 -7.99
C PHE A 62 -11.03 -55.99 -7.12
N ARG A 63 -11.05 -54.83 -6.44
CA ARG A 63 -12.24 -54.31 -5.74
C ARG A 63 -12.43 -52.85 -6.14
N PHE A 64 -13.67 -52.44 -6.43
CA PHE A 64 -13.96 -51.06 -6.85
C PHE A 64 -13.47 -50.00 -5.84
N ALA A 65 -13.48 -50.32 -4.54
CA ALA A 65 -12.93 -49.47 -3.48
C ALA A 65 -11.41 -49.19 -3.62
N MET A 66 -10.64 -50.09 -4.23
CA MET A 66 -9.20 -49.91 -4.46
C MET A 66 -8.91 -48.81 -5.49
N VAL A 67 -9.80 -48.61 -6.46
CA VAL A 67 -9.68 -47.52 -7.45
C VAL A 67 -9.81 -46.16 -6.78
N TRP A 68 -10.79 -46.00 -5.88
CA TRP A 68 -10.95 -44.77 -5.09
C TRP A 68 -9.76 -44.53 -4.15
N LEU A 69 -9.20 -45.59 -3.54
CA LEU A 69 -7.99 -45.49 -2.71
C LEU A 69 -6.77 -45.03 -3.54
N LEU A 70 -6.61 -45.56 -4.75
CA LEU A 70 -5.55 -45.17 -5.69
C LEU A 70 -5.67 -43.72 -6.12
N LEU A 71 -6.88 -43.28 -6.50
CA LEU A 71 -7.14 -41.89 -6.87
C LEU A 71 -6.87 -40.93 -5.70
N GLY A 72 -7.31 -41.29 -4.49
CA GLY A 72 -7.03 -40.52 -3.27
C GLY A 72 -5.54 -40.45 -2.94
N ALA A 73 -4.81 -41.56 -3.05
CA ALA A 73 -3.38 -41.59 -2.80
C ALA A 73 -2.59 -40.82 -3.86
N ALA A 74 -2.97 -40.92 -5.15
CA ALA A 74 -2.36 -40.16 -6.22
C ALA A 74 -2.61 -38.65 -6.06
N GLY A 75 -3.84 -38.25 -5.69
CA GLY A 75 -4.17 -36.86 -5.39
C GLY A 75 -3.36 -36.32 -4.21
N LEU A 76 -3.28 -37.08 -3.11
CA LEU A 76 -2.49 -36.69 -1.93
C LEU A 76 -0.99 -36.58 -2.24
N LEU A 77 -0.45 -37.50 -3.03
CA LEU A 77 0.94 -37.48 -3.48
C LEU A 77 1.21 -36.27 -4.38
N TRP A 78 0.31 -35.97 -5.32
CA TRP A 78 0.40 -34.81 -6.21
C TRP A 78 0.37 -33.49 -5.44
N VAL A 79 -0.58 -33.31 -4.52
CA VAL A 79 -0.68 -32.10 -3.68
C VAL A 79 0.57 -31.93 -2.82
N SER A 80 1.06 -33.01 -2.21
CA SER A 80 2.27 -32.99 -1.37
C SER A 80 3.53 -32.64 -2.17
N LEU A 81 3.69 -33.19 -3.37
CA LEU A 81 4.81 -32.87 -4.26
C LEU A 81 4.74 -31.44 -4.79
N ARG A 82 3.54 -30.97 -5.16
CA ARG A 82 3.32 -29.58 -5.62
C ARG A 82 3.61 -28.57 -4.51
N ALA A 83 3.26 -28.88 -3.26
CA ALA A 83 3.56 -28.04 -2.10
C ALA A 83 5.07 -27.86 -1.86
N LEU A 84 5.88 -28.87 -2.21
CA LEU A 84 7.34 -28.83 -2.09
C LEU A 84 8.03 -28.12 -3.26
N TRP A 85 7.34 -27.92 -4.38
CA TRP A 85 7.90 -27.40 -5.63
C TRP A 85 7.35 -26.01 -5.98
N VAL A 86 7.64 -25.04 -5.13
CA VAL A 86 7.32 -23.63 -5.38
C VAL A 86 8.47 -22.96 -6.13
N ARG A 87 8.21 -22.55 -7.38
CA ARG A 87 9.11 -21.64 -8.11
C ARG A 87 8.83 -20.20 -7.65
N PHE A 88 9.91 -19.45 -7.48
CA PHE A 88 9.86 -18.00 -7.26
C PHE A 88 10.28 -17.35 -8.56
N ASP A 89 9.45 -16.45 -9.06
CA ASP A 89 9.78 -15.66 -10.25
C ASP A 89 10.89 -14.66 -9.89
N ALA A 90 11.74 -14.36 -10.86
CA ALA A 90 12.77 -13.34 -10.67
C ALA A 90 12.09 -11.97 -10.58
N PRO A 91 12.56 -11.07 -9.70
CA PRO A 91 11.99 -9.73 -9.61
C PRO A 91 12.18 -8.97 -10.92
N GLU A 92 11.19 -8.17 -11.25
CA GLU A 92 11.17 -7.35 -12.46
C GLU A 92 12.20 -6.21 -12.38
N GLY A 93 12.66 -5.74 -13.52
CA GLY A 93 13.62 -4.64 -13.64
C GLY A 93 14.71 -4.88 -14.67
N VAL A 94 15.59 -3.90 -14.81
CA VAL A 94 16.73 -3.95 -15.75
C VAL A 94 18.01 -4.19 -14.99
N GLU A 95 18.72 -5.26 -15.34
CA GLU A 95 20.00 -5.62 -14.70
C GLU A 95 21.06 -4.55 -15.00
N ILE A 96 21.76 -4.11 -13.95
CA ILE A 96 22.86 -3.16 -14.05
C ILE A 96 24.18 -3.84 -13.67
N THR A 97 25.25 -3.43 -14.35
CA THR A 97 26.58 -4.03 -14.18
C THR A 97 27.53 -3.11 -13.41
N ALA A 98 28.60 -3.68 -12.86
CA ALA A 98 29.67 -2.91 -12.21
C ALA A 98 30.40 -1.95 -13.17
N LEU A 99 30.32 -2.18 -14.48
CA LEU A 99 30.83 -1.26 -15.50
C LEU A 99 29.94 -0.02 -15.64
N GLU A 100 28.63 -0.19 -15.51
CA GLU A 100 27.65 0.89 -15.64
C GLU A 100 27.50 1.72 -14.36
N ALA A 101 27.70 1.11 -13.18
CA ALA A 101 27.55 1.77 -11.88
C ALA A 101 28.70 1.41 -10.90
N PRO A 102 29.97 1.74 -11.21
CA PRO A 102 31.12 1.32 -10.41
C PRO A 102 31.03 1.77 -8.95
N GLU A 103 30.62 3.03 -8.71
CA GLU A 103 30.51 3.58 -7.35
C GLU A 103 29.46 2.85 -6.48
N LEU A 104 28.36 2.40 -7.09
CA LEU A 104 27.34 1.59 -6.42
C LEU A 104 27.93 0.24 -6.00
N PHE A 105 28.56 -0.48 -6.93
CA PHE A 105 29.12 -1.80 -6.66
C PHE A 105 30.27 -1.75 -5.64
N GLU A 106 31.10 -0.70 -5.66
CA GLU A 106 32.11 -0.47 -4.63
C GLU A 106 31.48 -0.20 -3.25
N ALA A 107 30.38 0.56 -3.20
CA ALA A 107 29.66 0.79 -1.96
C ALA A 107 29.03 -0.51 -1.42
N LEU A 108 28.40 -1.31 -2.29
CA LEU A 108 27.85 -2.63 -1.95
C LEU A 108 28.92 -3.58 -1.42
N GLU A 109 30.09 -3.63 -2.06
CA GLU A 109 31.20 -4.48 -1.61
C GLU A 109 31.75 -4.02 -0.24
N ARG A 110 31.82 -2.70 0.01
CA ARG A 110 32.18 -2.17 1.33
C ARG A 110 31.15 -2.54 2.41
N ILE A 111 29.86 -2.41 2.10
CA ILE A 111 28.77 -2.82 3.00
C ILE A 111 28.88 -4.32 3.30
N ARG A 112 29.02 -5.15 2.26
CA ARG A 112 29.20 -6.61 2.38
C ARG A 112 30.34 -6.97 3.31
N ARG A 113 31.52 -6.37 3.12
CA ARG A 113 32.72 -6.66 3.95
C ARG A 113 32.51 -6.30 5.41
N LYS A 114 31.88 -5.15 5.69
CA LYS A 114 31.63 -4.70 7.06
C LYS A 114 30.56 -5.55 7.76
N ILE A 115 29.51 -5.96 7.04
CA ILE A 115 28.41 -6.80 7.56
C ILE A 115 28.81 -8.29 7.60
N LYS A 116 29.84 -8.69 6.84
CA LYS A 116 30.27 -10.08 6.62
C LYS A 116 29.14 -10.94 6.04
N GLY A 117 28.39 -10.37 5.10
CA GLY A 117 27.27 -11.04 4.44
C GLY A 117 27.66 -11.78 3.14
N PRO A 118 26.75 -12.61 2.60
CA PRO A 118 26.97 -13.32 1.34
C PRO A 118 27.02 -12.34 0.15
N PRO A 119 27.63 -12.69 -0.99
CA PRO A 119 27.70 -11.80 -2.15
C PRO A 119 26.32 -11.53 -2.77
N ILE A 120 26.11 -10.31 -3.25
CA ILE A 120 25.01 -9.99 -4.17
C ILE A 120 25.41 -10.48 -5.55
N HIS A 121 24.54 -11.24 -6.21
CA HIS A 121 24.83 -11.85 -7.51
C HIS A 121 24.24 -11.05 -8.66
N LYS A 122 23.11 -10.38 -8.43
CA LYS A 122 22.41 -9.56 -9.43
C LYS A 122 21.92 -8.27 -8.80
N VAL A 123 21.99 -7.18 -9.56
CA VAL A 123 21.46 -5.88 -9.19
C VAL A 123 20.56 -5.40 -10.32
N THR A 124 19.31 -5.04 -10.03
CA THR A 124 18.36 -4.49 -11.00
C THR A 124 17.90 -3.10 -10.59
N LEU A 125 17.56 -2.29 -11.59
CA LEU A 125 16.80 -1.06 -11.43
C LEU A 125 15.33 -1.30 -11.79
N ASN A 126 14.41 -0.73 -11.02
CA ASN A 126 12.97 -0.72 -11.32
C ASN A 126 12.35 0.67 -11.06
N ASP A 127 11.03 0.77 -11.22
CA ASP A 127 10.22 1.97 -11.06
C ASP A 127 9.63 2.17 -9.66
N GLU A 128 9.86 1.23 -8.75
CA GLU A 128 9.31 1.29 -7.39
C GLU A 128 9.98 2.36 -6.54
N PHE A 129 9.27 2.93 -5.57
CA PHE A 129 9.85 3.79 -4.54
C PHE A 129 10.39 2.95 -3.37
N ASN A 130 11.24 1.97 -3.67
CA ASN A 130 11.75 1.02 -2.68
C ASN A 130 13.15 0.47 -3.06
N ALA A 131 13.81 -0.21 -2.13
CA ALA A 131 14.93 -1.10 -2.42
C ALA A 131 14.75 -2.39 -1.61
N SER A 132 15.04 -3.54 -2.21
CA SER A 132 14.89 -4.82 -1.52
C SER A 132 15.95 -5.84 -1.95
N ILE A 133 16.30 -6.75 -1.04
CA ILE A 133 17.14 -7.91 -1.39
C ILE A 133 16.39 -9.23 -1.22
N GLN A 134 16.27 -9.97 -2.32
CA GLN A 134 15.59 -11.26 -2.37
C GLN A 134 16.58 -12.42 -2.49
N GLN A 135 16.32 -13.51 -1.76
CA GLN A 135 17.10 -14.76 -1.84
C GLN A 135 16.35 -15.81 -2.66
N LEU A 136 16.70 -15.96 -3.94
CA LEU A 136 16.08 -16.91 -4.85
C LEU A 136 16.77 -18.28 -4.79
N PRO A 137 16.06 -19.39 -4.52
CA PRO A 137 16.67 -20.72 -4.48
C PRO A 137 17.08 -21.20 -5.89
N LYS A 138 18.27 -21.79 -6.06
CA LYS A 138 18.70 -22.32 -7.38
C LYS A 138 18.03 -23.64 -7.76
N TYR A 139 17.88 -24.56 -6.80
CA TYR A 139 17.28 -25.89 -7.02
C TYR A 139 16.27 -26.29 -5.92
N GLY A 140 15.37 -25.36 -5.55
CA GLY A 140 14.38 -25.60 -4.49
C GLY A 140 15.01 -25.72 -3.11
N LEU A 141 14.64 -26.75 -2.34
CA LEU A 141 15.17 -27.03 -0.99
C LEU A 141 16.67 -27.40 -0.99
N LEU A 142 17.24 -27.73 -2.15
CA LEU A 142 18.64 -28.12 -2.32
C LEU A 142 19.36 -27.06 -3.17
N GLY A 143 20.62 -26.76 -2.86
CA GLY A 143 21.50 -26.01 -3.79
C GLY A 143 21.58 -24.48 -3.68
N GLY A 144 21.65 -23.93 -2.46
CA GLY A 144 22.05 -22.52 -2.25
C GLY A 144 21.06 -21.47 -2.79
N ALA A 145 21.36 -20.19 -2.54
CA ALA A 145 20.51 -19.07 -2.95
C ALA A 145 21.29 -18.03 -3.77
N VAL A 146 20.61 -17.42 -4.73
CA VAL A 146 21.05 -16.25 -5.49
C VAL A 146 20.45 -15.01 -4.81
N ASN A 147 21.32 -14.15 -4.29
CA ASN A 147 20.91 -12.87 -3.72
C ASN A 147 20.75 -11.84 -4.85
N HIS A 148 19.55 -11.30 -4.99
CA HIS A 148 19.18 -10.30 -6.00
C HIS A 148 18.79 -9.00 -5.29
N LEU A 149 19.48 -7.91 -5.57
CA LEU A 149 19.14 -6.57 -5.10
C LEU A 149 18.32 -5.83 -6.17
N SER A 150 17.11 -5.41 -5.82
CA SER A 150 16.30 -4.50 -6.62
C SER A 150 16.38 -3.09 -6.05
N ILE A 151 16.64 -2.09 -6.91
CA ILE A 151 16.73 -0.69 -6.52
C ILE A 151 15.76 0.14 -7.37
N GLY A 152 14.86 0.83 -6.67
CA GLY A 152 14.00 1.85 -7.24
C GLY A 152 14.76 3.06 -7.75
N LEU A 153 14.61 3.39 -9.03
CA LEU A 153 15.15 4.64 -9.57
C LEU A 153 14.60 5.89 -8.84
N PRO A 154 13.29 5.97 -8.51
CA PRO A 154 12.76 7.05 -7.68
C PRO A 154 13.43 7.19 -6.30
N LEU A 155 13.82 6.08 -5.67
CA LEU A 155 14.48 6.11 -4.36
C LEU A 155 15.89 6.72 -4.46
N LEU A 156 16.63 6.41 -5.53
CA LEU A 156 17.92 7.05 -5.84
C LEU A 156 17.79 8.55 -6.09
N MET A 157 16.64 9.02 -6.59
CA MET A 157 16.37 10.44 -6.81
C MET A 157 16.02 11.19 -5.52
N ALA A 158 15.43 10.50 -4.54
CA ALA A 158 14.90 11.10 -3.32
C ALA A 158 15.92 11.26 -2.21
N LEU A 159 16.87 10.33 -2.10
CA LEU A 159 17.81 10.27 -0.98
C LEU A 159 19.21 10.70 -1.40
N ASP A 160 19.92 11.37 -0.50
CA ASP A 160 21.35 11.57 -0.65
C ASP A 160 22.15 10.25 -0.47
N ARG A 161 23.45 10.32 -0.79
CA ARG A 161 24.31 9.14 -0.75
C ARG A 161 24.35 8.46 0.64
N PRO A 162 24.60 9.16 1.77
CA PRO A 162 24.60 8.52 3.09
C PRO A 162 23.29 7.81 3.44
N ARG A 163 22.14 8.44 3.19
CA ARG A 163 20.83 7.86 3.49
C ARG A 163 20.51 6.67 2.62
N PHE A 164 20.79 6.77 1.32
CA PHE A 164 20.61 5.64 0.42
C PHE A 164 21.50 4.44 0.82
N LEU A 165 22.76 4.68 1.23
CA LEU A 165 23.62 3.62 1.74
C LEU A 165 23.14 3.05 3.09
N ALA A 166 22.45 3.83 3.92
CA ALA A 166 21.81 3.31 5.12
C ALA A 166 20.66 2.36 4.78
N VAL A 167 19.84 2.67 3.76
CA VAL A 167 18.82 1.75 3.24
C VAL A 167 19.46 0.46 2.72
N LEU A 168 20.50 0.56 1.88
CA LEU A 168 21.20 -0.64 1.39
C LEU A 168 21.83 -1.47 2.52
N ALA A 169 22.34 -0.82 3.58
CA ALA A 169 22.89 -1.50 4.73
C ALA A 169 21.81 -2.21 5.56
N HIS A 170 20.61 -1.63 5.67
CA HIS A 170 19.43 -2.27 6.27
C HIS A 170 19.06 -3.52 5.46
N GLU A 171 18.89 -3.39 4.15
CA GLU A 171 18.55 -4.53 3.27
C GLU A 171 19.61 -5.64 3.35
N TYR A 172 20.88 -5.29 3.43
CA TYR A 172 21.95 -6.28 3.63
C TYR A 172 21.92 -6.91 5.03
N GLY A 173 21.42 -6.19 6.03
CA GLY A 173 21.22 -6.68 7.39
C GLY A 173 20.39 -7.96 7.42
N HIS A 174 19.36 -8.04 6.56
CA HIS A 174 18.53 -9.22 6.35
C HIS A 174 19.31 -10.45 5.84
N LEU A 175 20.42 -10.25 5.13
CA LEU A 175 21.22 -11.34 4.56
C LEU A 175 22.25 -11.96 5.52
N ARG A 176 22.33 -11.50 6.77
CA ARG A 176 23.46 -11.84 7.65
C ARG A 176 23.44 -13.29 8.16
N GLY A 177 24.48 -14.06 7.83
CA GLY A 177 24.82 -15.35 8.46
C GLY A 177 23.74 -16.44 8.38
N ASP A 178 23.71 -17.33 9.37
CA ASP A 178 22.66 -18.35 9.52
C ASP A 178 21.27 -17.73 9.77
N HIS A 179 21.23 -16.49 10.26
CA HIS A 179 20.00 -15.75 10.56
C HIS A 179 19.23 -15.36 9.29
N GLY A 180 19.90 -14.82 8.28
CA GLY A 180 19.25 -14.49 7.00
C GLY A 180 18.73 -15.73 6.26
N ARG A 181 19.50 -16.83 6.27
CA ARG A 181 19.06 -18.11 5.67
C ARG A 181 17.84 -18.68 6.40
N PHE A 182 17.80 -18.55 7.72
CA PHE A 182 16.69 -18.97 8.56
C PHE A 182 15.45 -18.10 8.33
N ALA A 183 15.58 -16.77 8.38
CA ALA A 183 14.49 -15.83 8.15
C ALA A 183 13.90 -16.01 6.73
N ALA A 184 14.75 -16.10 5.71
CA ALA A 184 14.32 -16.36 4.34
C ALA A 184 13.66 -17.75 4.20
N TRP A 185 14.13 -18.78 4.91
CA TRP A 185 13.46 -20.09 4.94
C TRP A 185 12.08 -19.99 5.59
N ILE A 186 11.97 -19.36 6.75
CA ILE A 186 10.69 -19.15 7.45
C ILE A 186 9.71 -18.34 6.60
N TYR A 187 10.17 -17.27 5.94
CA TYR A 187 9.37 -16.46 5.02
C TYR A 187 8.83 -17.32 3.86
N ARG A 188 9.69 -18.10 3.20
CA ARG A 188 9.28 -19.04 2.15
C ARG A 188 8.28 -20.08 2.67
N THR A 189 8.55 -20.66 3.83
CA THR A 189 7.63 -21.62 4.47
C THR A 189 6.27 -20.98 4.70
N ARG A 190 6.20 -19.73 5.19
CA ARG A 190 4.95 -18.99 5.35
C ARG A 190 4.21 -18.80 4.03
N LEU A 191 4.89 -18.34 2.98
CA LEU A 191 4.29 -18.17 1.65
C LEU A 191 3.78 -19.49 1.06
N SER A 192 4.54 -20.58 1.21
CA SER A 192 4.11 -21.91 0.77
C SER A 192 2.85 -22.37 1.49
N TRP A 193 2.77 -22.16 2.81
CA TRP A 193 1.57 -22.49 3.58
C TRP A 193 0.38 -21.61 3.25
N MET A 194 0.59 -20.31 3.01
CA MET A 194 -0.47 -19.39 2.59
C MET A 194 -1.06 -19.82 1.23
N ARG A 195 -0.20 -20.12 0.24
CA ARG A 195 -0.64 -20.65 -1.06
C ARG A 195 -1.36 -21.99 -0.93
N LEU A 196 -0.85 -22.90 -0.10
CA LEU A 196 -1.48 -24.20 0.13
C LEU A 196 -2.86 -24.03 0.78
N ASN A 197 -2.98 -23.17 1.80
CA ASN A 197 -4.26 -22.87 2.45
C ASN A 197 -5.27 -22.29 1.46
N HIS A 198 -4.87 -21.35 0.59
CA HIS A 198 -5.74 -20.79 -0.44
C HIS A 198 -6.12 -21.83 -1.50
N SER A 199 -5.19 -22.70 -1.92
CA SER A 199 -5.48 -23.74 -2.92
C SER A 199 -6.42 -24.84 -2.41
N LEU A 200 -6.48 -25.04 -1.09
CA LEU A 200 -7.32 -26.03 -0.45
C LEU A 200 -8.73 -25.51 -0.13
N ALA A 201 -8.98 -24.21 -0.21
CA ALA A 201 -10.28 -23.62 0.10
C ALA A 201 -11.38 -24.09 -0.88
N ASP A 202 -11.01 -24.44 -2.11
CA ASP A 202 -11.92 -24.84 -3.20
C ASP A 202 -12.13 -26.37 -3.34
N ASP A 203 -11.44 -27.21 -2.55
CA ASP A 203 -11.46 -28.67 -2.69
C ASP A 203 -12.33 -29.36 -1.61
N GLU A 204 -13.37 -30.10 -2.03
CA GLU A 204 -14.35 -30.77 -1.14
C GLU A 204 -13.95 -32.21 -0.69
N GLY A 205 -12.72 -32.64 -0.97
CA GLY A 205 -12.27 -34.00 -0.65
C GLY A 205 -12.07 -34.28 0.85
N PRO A 206 -12.25 -35.51 1.35
CA PRO A 206 -12.05 -35.86 2.77
C PRO A 206 -10.60 -35.64 3.25
N VAL A 207 -9.62 -35.77 2.36
CA VAL A 207 -8.21 -35.44 2.62
C VAL A 207 -7.98 -33.92 2.70
N ALA A 208 -8.70 -33.15 1.88
CA ALA A 208 -8.68 -31.70 1.94
C ALA A 208 -9.30 -31.21 3.25
N ALA A 209 -10.41 -31.79 3.71
CA ALA A 209 -11.01 -31.46 5.01
C ALA A 209 -10.07 -31.69 6.21
N ALA A 210 -9.36 -32.82 6.25
CA ALA A 210 -8.37 -33.09 7.30
C ALA A 210 -7.20 -32.09 7.25
N THR A 211 -6.73 -31.76 6.05
CA THR A 211 -5.64 -30.79 5.85
C THR A 211 -6.09 -29.37 6.20
N GLN A 212 -7.31 -28.97 5.86
CA GLN A 212 -7.93 -27.70 6.25
C GLN A 212 -8.07 -27.60 7.77
N ALA A 213 -8.48 -28.66 8.46
CA ALA A 213 -8.56 -28.67 9.92
C ALA A 213 -7.18 -28.43 10.57
N PHE A 214 -6.15 -29.11 10.07
CA PHE A 214 -4.78 -28.86 10.49
C PHE A 214 -4.33 -27.42 10.18
N MET A 215 -4.59 -26.91 8.97
CA MET A 215 -4.24 -25.54 8.56
C MET A 215 -4.93 -24.47 9.42
N ARG A 216 -6.23 -24.62 9.72
CA ARG A 216 -6.97 -23.72 10.60
C ARG A 216 -6.39 -23.63 12.02
N TRP A 217 -5.74 -24.70 12.49
CA TRP A 217 -5.05 -24.71 13.77
C TRP A 217 -3.59 -24.24 13.67
N TYR A 218 -2.85 -24.72 12.67
CA TYR A 218 -1.41 -24.52 12.52
C TYR A 218 -1.07 -23.14 11.99
N PHE A 219 -1.70 -22.72 10.87
CA PHE A 219 -1.33 -21.51 10.15
C PHE A 219 -1.43 -20.25 11.01
N PRO A 220 -2.52 -19.97 11.74
CA PRO A 220 -2.60 -18.75 12.55
C PRO A 220 -1.53 -18.69 13.66
N ARG A 221 -1.18 -19.84 14.25
CA ARG A 221 -0.11 -19.93 15.27
C ARG A 221 1.28 -19.77 14.66
N PHE A 222 1.51 -20.38 13.51
CA PHE A 222 2.78 -20.23 12.78
C PHE A 222 2.98 -18.80 12.30
N SER A 223 1.94 -18.19 11.74
CA SER A 223 1.93 -16.79 11.32
C SER A 223 2.25 -15.88 12.50
N ALA A 224 1.52 -15.98 13.61
CA ALA A 224 1.79 -15.15 14.80
C ALA A 224 3.23 -15.28 15.31
N LYS A 225 3.77 -16.51 15.35
CA LYS A 225 5.13 -16.73 15.82
C LYS A 225 6.20 -16.16 14.90
N THR A 226 6.03 -16.43 13.61
CA THR A 226 7.00 -15.99 12.60
C THR A 226 6.92 -14.47 12.38
N PHE A 227 5.79 -13.85 12.71
CA PHE A 227 5.57 -12.41 12.61
C PHE A 227 6.39 -11.64 13.66
N ALA A 228 6.38 -12.09 14.92
CA ALA A 228 7.25 -11.55 15.96
C ALA A 228 8.75 -11.69 15.62
N LEU A 229 9.12 -12.75 14.89
CA LEU A 229 10.48 -12.92 14.39
C LEU A 229 10.83 -11.89 13.31
N ALA A 230 9.94 -11.65 12.35
CA ALA A 230 10.16 -10.67 11.28
C ALA A 230 10.39 -9.25 11.83
N ARG A 231 9.58 -8.82 12.82
CA ARG A 231 9.77 -7.52 13.49
C ARG A 231 11.13 -7.39 14.19
N GLN A 232 11.62 -8.47 14.80
CA GLN A 232 12.95 -8.45 15.41
C GLN A 232 14.07 -8.40 14.37
N ASP A 233 13.92 -9.11 13.24
CA ASP A 233 14.89 -9.04 12.14
C ASP A 233 14.95 -7.60 11.56
N GLU A 234 13.83 -6.88 11.47
CA GLU A 234 13.78 -5.45 11.09
C GLU A 234 14.56 -4.54 12.05
N TYR A 235 14.33 -4.65 13.37
CA TYR A 235 15.10 -3.87 14.36
C TYR A 235 16.60 -4.21 14.33
N GLU A 236 16.94 -5.48 14.12
CA GLU A 236 18.33 -5.90 13.97
C GLU A 236 18.98 -5.29 12.72
N ALA A 237 18.25 -5.25 11.59
CA ALA A 237 18.69 -4.64 10.34
C ALA A 237 18.87 -3.11 10.47
N ASP A 238 17.92 -2.42 11.09
CA ASP A 238 18.02 -0.98 11.40
C ASP A 238 19.25 -0.69 12.24
N ARG A 239 19.47 -1.47 13.30
CA ARG A 239 20.64 -1.30 14.17
C ARG A 239 21.96 -1.56 13.42
N ILE A 240 21.97 -2.45 12.43
CA ILE A 240 23.15 -2.67 11.56
C ILE A 240 23.41 -1.43 10.70
N ALA A 241 22.37 -0.89 10.05
CA ALA A 241 22.47 0.34 9.28
C ALA A 241 22.95 1.51 10.16
N GLY A 242 22.36 1.69 11.34
CA GLY A 242 22.72 2.73 12.30
C GLY A 242 24.15 2.60 12.83
N LYS A 243 24.67 1.38 12.99
CA LYS A 243 26.09 1.15 13.33
C LYS A 243 27.05 1.48 12.18
N LEU A 244 26.58 1.34 10.94
CA LEU A 244 27.42 1.47 9.75
C LEU A 244 27.50 2.91 9.23
N LEU A 245 26.37 3.61 9.22
CA LEU A 245 26.20 4.95 8.65
C LEU A 245 25.88 6.01 9.72
N GLY A 246 25.43 5.62 10.91
CA GLY A 246 24.99 6.51 11.98
C GLY A 246 23.49 6.38 12.25
N ARG A 247 23.11 6.39 13.53
CA ARG A 247 21.72 6.25 13.99
C ARG A 247 20.83 7.36 13.43
N ASP A 248 21.31 8.61 13.50
CA ASP A 248 20.56 9.77 13.00
C ASP A 248 20.37 9.73 11.49
N VAL A 249 21.37 9.24 10.74
CA VAL A 249 21.28 9.08 9.27
C VAL A 249 20.23 8.03 8.91
N THR A 250 20.21 6.90 9.62
CA THR A 250 19.22 5.84 9.40
C THR A 250 17.82 6.29 9.79
N ALA A 251 17.64 6.93 10.95
CA ALA A 251 16.35 7.46 11.38
C ALA A 251 15.82 8.53 10.40
N ALA A 252 16.70 9.43 9.93
CA ALA A 252 16.36 10.42 8.93
C ALA A 252 15.97 9.79 7.59
N ALA A 253 16.66 8.73 7.15
CA ALA A 253 16.30 7.99 5.94
C ALA A 253 14.89 7.37 6.05
N LEU A 254 14.57 6.72 7.18
CA LEU A 254 13.25 6.15 7.42
C LEU A 254 12.14 7.20 7.35
N ALA A 255 12.34 8.34 8.02
CA ALA A 255 11.36 9.44 7.99
C ALA A 255 11.24 10.07 6.60
N GLU A 256 12.35 10.34 5.92
CA GLU A 256 12.35 10.98 4.60
C GLU A 256 11.70 10.09 3.52
N ILE A 257 11.86 8.77 3.59
CA ILE A 257 11.19 7.82 2.69
C ILE A 257 9.67 7.91 2.85
N GLU A 258 9.14 7.84 4.07
CA GLU A 258 7.69 7.94 4.29
C GLU A 258 7.13 9.28 3.80
N ILE A 259 7.80 10.39 4.10
CA ILE A 259 7.33 11.72 3.71
C ILE A 259 7.40 11.92 2.19
N ARG A 260 8.51 11.57 1.55
CA ARG A 260 8.66 11.72 0.10
C ARG A 260 7.79 10.73 -0.68
N GLY A 261 7.60 9.52 -0.15
CA GLY A 261 6.64 8.56 -0.69
C GLY A 261 5.21 9.12 -0.67
N ALA A 262 4.80 9.72 0.45
CA ALA A 262 3.51 10.41 0.55
C ALA A 262 3.41 11.59 -0.43
N ALA A 263 4.44 12.42 -0.55
CA ALA A 263 4.47 13.55 -1.48
C ALA A 263 4.37 13.11 -2.96
N LEU A 264 5.05 12.02 -3.32
CA LEU A 264 4.95 11.45 -4.68
C LEU A 264 3.53 11.04 -5.02
N GLN A 265 2.83 10.40 -4.07
CA GLN A 265 1.45 9.95 -4.28
C GLN A 265 0.45 11.10 -4.26
N ALA A 266 0.58 12.02 -3.30
CA ALA A 266 -0.37 13.11 -3.11
C ALA A 266 -0.24 14.22 -4.15
N GLU A 267 0.98 14.55 -4.58
CA GLU A 267 1.24 15.74 -5.41
C GLU A 267 1.78 15.37 -6.79
N PHE A 268 2.87 14.59 -6.84
CA PHE A 268 3.61 14.40 -8.09
C PHE A 268 2.78 13.70 -9.17
N TRP A 269 2.17 12.55 -8.84
CA TRP A 269 1.45 11.76 -9.84
C TRP A 269 0.22 12.50 -10.37
N GLY A 270 -0.56 13.14 -9.50
CA GLY A 270 -1.69 13.98 -9.91
C GLY A 270 -1.25 15.06 -10.91
N ASN A 271 -0.22 15.82 -10.56
CA ASN A 271 0.33 16.87 -11.41
C ASN A 271 0.88 16.34 -12.74
N HIS A 272 1.53 15.17 -12.72
CA HIS A 272 2.06 14.54 -13.92
C HIS A 272 0.94 14.17 -14.91
N TRP A 273 -0.15 13.59 -14.41
CA TRP A 273 -1.31 13.21 -15.22
C TRP A 273 -2.07 14.42 -15.77
N CYS A 274 -2.11 15.57 -15.06
CA CYS A 274 -2.63 16.82 -15.62
C CYS A 274 -1.89 17.26 -16.88
N GLY A 275 -0.61 16.88 -17.04
CA GLY A 275 0.17 17.12 -18.26
C GLY A 275 -0.46 16.54 -19.53
N ALA A 276 -1.32 15.54 -19.41
CA ALA A 276 -2.10 15.01 -20.52
C ALA A 276 -3.04 16.06 -21.13
N ALA A 277 -3.45 17.11 -20.40
CA ALA A 277 -4.30 18.17 -20.97
C ALA A 277 -3.63 18.87 -22.17
N GLY A 278 -2.31 19.01 -22.15
CA GLY A 278 -1.54 19.65 -23.22
C GLY A 278 -0.83 18.68 -24.17
N ASN A 279 -0.82 17.38 -23.85
CA ASN A 279 0.00 16.39 -24.55
C ASN A 279 -0.84 15.14 -24.88
N PRO A 280 -1.23 14.94 -26.16
CA PRO A 280 -1.97 13.75 -26.58
C PRO A 280 -1.19 12.44 -26.43
N LEU A 281 0.14 12.52 -26.40
CA LEU A 281 1.05 11.39 -26.22
C LEU A 281 1.67 11.43 -24.81
N PRO A 282 1.96 10.26 -24.21
CA PRO A 282 2.54 10.18 -22.88
C PRO A 282 3.91 10.85 -22.80
N VAL A 283 4.14 11.54 -21.67
CA VAL A 283 5.41 12.18 -21.34
C VAL A 283 6.03 11.41 -20.18
N GLY A 284 7.35 11.19 -20.21
CA GLY A 284 8.04 10.42 -19.17
C GLY A 284 8.08 11.16 -17.81
N PRO A 285 7.79 10.48 -16.68
CA PRO A 285 7.70 11.14 -15.38
C PRO A 285 9.05 11.38 -14.71
N TYR A 286 10.08 10.57 -14.95
CA TYR A 286 11.30 10.49 -14.15
C TYR A 286 12.16 11.76 -14.24
N ARG A 287 12.18 12.43 -15.40
CA ARG A 287 12.88 13.72 -15.52
C ARG A 287 12.25 14.82 -14.66
N SER A 288 10.92 14.90 -14.61
CA SER A 288 10.21 15.82 -13.71
C SER A 288 10.26 15.36 -12.26
N MET A 289 10.16 14.06 -12.02
CA MET A 289 10.23 13.46 -10.69
C MET A 289 11.55 13.77 -10.01
N ARG A 290 12.68 13.69 -10.74
CA ARG A 290 13.99 14.08 -10.22
C ARG A 290 14.03 15.54 -9.74
N ARG A 291 13.32 16.45 -10.42
CA ARG A 291 13.25 17.87 -10.02
C ARG A 291 12.38 18.03 -8.78
N PHE A 292 11.20 17.41 -8.79
CA PHE A 292 10.29 17.38 -7.65
C PHE A 292 10.97 16.83 -6.38
N LEU A 293 11.66 15.70 -6.49
CA LEU A 293 12.36 15.06 -5.36
C LEU A 293 13.63 15.80 -4.93
N ALA A 294 14.16 16.73 -5.74
CA ALA A 294 15.26 17.59 -5.31
C ALA A 294 14.81 18.73 -4.40
N GLU A 295 13.52 19.08 -4.44
CA GLU A 295 12.93 20.11 -3.59
C GLU A 295 12.52 19.49 -2.25
N ALA A 296 12.59 20.30 -1.19
CA ALA A 296 12.06 19.93 0.12
C ALA A 296 10.53 19.97 0.06
N PRO A 297 9.81 18.97 0.57
CA PRO A 297 8.37 19.05 0.73
C PRO A 297 8.00 20.27 1.60
N ASP A 298 6.79 20.79 1.39
CA ASP A 298 6.24 21.84 2.24
C ASP A 298 6.28 21.43 3.73
N ALA A 299 6.56 22.38 4.61
CA ALA A 299 6.77 22.10 6.03
C ALA A 299 5.49 21.61 6.72
N ALA A 300 4.31 22.14 6.36
CA ALA A 300 3.04 21.69 6.93
C ALA A 300 2.71 20.27 6.43
N PHE A 301 2.88 20.03 5.12
CA PHE A 301 2.72 18.70 4.54
C PHE A 301 3.67 17.67 5.20
N ALA A 302 4.96 17.99 5.32
CA ALA A 302 5.96 17.10 5.86
C ALA A 302 5.66 16.72 7.32
N ASN A 303 5.25 17.68 8.14
CA ASN A 303 4.86 17.43 9.53
C ASN A 303 3.64 16.51 9.62
N ASP A 304 2.62 16.74 8.79
CA ASP A 304 1.43 15.90 8.78
C ASP A 304 1.74 14.48 8.29
N ALA A 305 2.49 14.35 7.19
CA ALA A 305 2.93 13.06 6.66
C ALA A 305 3.74 12.27 7.70
N LEU A 306 4.69 12.90 8.39
CA LEU A 306 5.45 12.27 9.47
C LEU A 306 4.53 11.86 10.63
N ARG A 307 3.63 12.74 11.06
CA ARG A 307 2.69 12.45 12.16
C ARG A 307 1.78 11.28 11.82
N GLN A 308 1.28 11.21 10.60
CA GLN A 308 0.47 10.08 10.13
C GLN A 308 1.27 8.79 10.08
N ALA A 309 2.52 8.85 9.60
CA ALA A 309 3.42 7.69 9.57
C ALA A 309 3.75 7.18 10.98
N LEU A 310 3.99 8.07 11.96
CA LEU A 310 4.27 7.71 13.35
C LEU A 310 3.04 7.19 14.11
N LYS A 311 1.83 7.60 13.72
CA LYS A 311 0.57 7.11 14.27
C LYS A 311 0.16 5.74 13.70
N ARG A 312 0.71 5.35 12.54
CA ARG A 312 0.40 4.08 11.90
C ARG A 312 0.88 2.95 12.80
N LEU A 313 -0.06 2.33 13.51
CA LEU A 313 0.20 1.13 14.28
C LEU A 313 0.49 0.00 13.31
N SER A 314 1.54 -0.77 13.61
CA SER A 314 1.89 -2.00 12.94
C SER A 314 0.69 -2.95 12.99
N SER A 315 -0.03 -3.14 11.88
CA SER A 315 -1.16 -4.08 11.85
C SER A 315 -0.65 -5.49 12.11
N VAL A 316 -1.52 -6.41 12.52
CA VAL A 316 -1.11 -7.82 12.75
C VAL A 316 -0.79 -8.57 11.45
N ASP A 317 -1.01 -7.93 10.31
CA ASP A 317 -0.71 -8.44 8.97
C ASP A 317 0.52 -7.74 8.35
N ASP A 318 0.94 -6.57 8.89
CA ASP A 318 2.11 -5.83 8.43
C ASP A 318 3.40 -6.35 9.08
N THR A 319 4.21 -7.03 8.27
CA THR A 319 5.46 -7.65 8.73
C THR A 319 6.54 -6.65 9.14
N HIS A 320 6.38 -5.36 8.81
CA HIS A 320 7.27 -4.30 9.27
C HIS A 320 6.73 -3.64 10.56
N PRO A 321 7.60 -3.39 11.55
CA PRO A 321 7.23 -2.52 12.66
C PRO A 321 6.98 -1.09 12.17
N GLY A 322 6.08 -0.39 12.85
CA GLY A 322 5.73 0.99 12.56
C GLY A 322 6.95 1.91 12.69
N LEU A 323 6.92 3.02 11.94
CA LEU A 323 8.04 3.97 11.85
C LEU A 323 8.53 4.42 13.23
N ARG A 324 7.60 4.66 14.16
CA ARG A 324 7.91 5.10 15.52
C ARG A 324 8.80 4.10 16.26
N ASP A 325 8.38 2.84 16.29
CA ASP A 325 9.09 1.79 17.03
C ASP A 325 10.50 1.57 16.45
N ARG A 326 10.64 1.66 15.12
CA ARG A 326 11.94 1.54 14.43
C ARG A 326 12.88 2.69 14.76
N ILE A 327 12.39 3.93 14.77
CA ILE A 327 13.20 5.10 15.14
C ILE A 327 13.58 5.06 16.63
N GLU A 328 12.64 4.71 17.51
CA GLU A 328 12.90 4.57 18.95
C GLU A 328 13.92 3.45 19.22
N ALA A 329 13.85 2.31 18.51
CA ALA A 329 14.81 1.21 18.63
C ALA A 329 16.23 1.58 18.17
N LEU A 330 16.39 2.67 17.41
CA LEU A 330 17.69 3.25 17.04
C LEU A 330 18.25 4.20 18.10
N ASP A 331 17.55 4.41 19.22
CA ASP A 331 17.79 5.47 20.22
C ASP A 331 17.74 6.88 19.60
N ALA A 332 16.88 7.10 18.59
CA ALA A 332 16.71 8.38 17.91
C ALA A 332 15.31 8.97 18.16
N THR A 333 15.16 10.28 17.98
CA THR A 333 13.87 10.97 18.13
C THR A 333 13.16 11.13 16.79
N PRO A 334 11.87 10.72 16.69
CA PRO A 334 11.11 10.83 15.45
C PRO A 334 10.71 12.28 15.18
N THR A 335 11.59 13.01 14.51
CA THR A 335 11.43 14.43 14.17
C THR A 335 11.63 14.61 12.67
N LEU A 336 11.26 15.78 12.15
CA LEU A 336 11.55 16.09 10.75
C LEU A 336 13.06 16.05 10.51
N PRO A 337 13.54 15.28 9.52
CA PRO A 337 14.94 15.25 9.20
C PRO A 337 15.36 16.53 8.49
N ASP A 338 16.64 16.90 8.59
CA ASP A 338 17.25 17.78 7.60
C ASP A 338 17.10 17.14 6.22
N TRP A 339 16.64 17.85 5.19
CA TRP A 339 16.41 17.23 3.88
C TRP A 339 17.72 16.80 3.19
N SER A 340 17.64 15.74 2.38
CA SER A 340 18.76 15.24 1.60
C SER A 340 19.35 16.34 0.72
N ARG A 341 20.68 16.56 0.80
CA ARG A 341 21.37 17.54 -0.05
C ARG A 341 21.81 16.85 -1.35
N GLY A 342 20.93 16.84 -2.34
CA GLY A 342 21.16 16.18 -3.63
C GLY A 342 20.53 14.80 -3.71
N ASN A 343 21.04 13.94 -4.60
CA ASN A 343 20.49 12.61 -4.85
C ASN A 343 21.59 11.56 -5.02
N ALA A 344 21.25 10.31 -4.76
CA ALA A 344 22.11 9.14 -4.87
C ALA A 344 22.28 8.65 -6.32
N LEU A 345 21.69 9.31 -7.31
CA LEU A 345 21.91 9.01 -8.74
C LEU A 345 23.38 9.06 -9.14
N THR A 346 24.23 9.80 -8.39
CA THR A 346 25.67 9.79 -8.62
C THR A 346 26.29 8.40 -8.48
N LEU A 347 25.67 7.49 -7.73
CA LEU A 347 26.10 6.08 -7.63
C LEU A 347 25.96 5.32 -8.95
N LEU A 348 25.09 5.78 -9.86
CA LEU A 348 24.97 5.26 -11.22
C LEU A 348 25.98 5.91 -12.20
N GLY A 349 26.83 6.81 -11.73
CA GLY A 349 27.84 7.48 -12.54
C GLY A 349 27.27 8.24 -13.74
N ASP A 350 28.00 8.23 -14.85
CA ASP A 350 27.64 8.93 -16.09
C ASP A 350 26.37 8.36 -16.75
N GLU A 351 26.05 7.09 -16.48
CA GLU A 351 24.89 6.39 -17.03
C GLU A 351 23.56 6.83 -16.38
N ALA A 352 23.58 7.61 -15.28
CA ALA A 352 22.37 8.06 -14.60
C ALA A 352 21.36 8.72 -15.55
N LYS A 353 21.82 9.56 -16.49
CA LYS A 353 20.94 10.21 -17.48
C LYS A 353 20.31 9.22 -18.45
N ARG A 354 21.04 8.16 -18.82
CA ARG A 354 20.53 7.09 -19.69
C ARG A 354 19.43 6.33 -18.99
N TRP A 355 19.60 5.99 -17.71
CA TRP A 355 18.59 5.27 -16.93
C TRP A 355 17.30 6.08 -16.79
N VAL A 356 17.38 7.37 -16.44
CA VAL A 356 16.19 8.24 -16.41
C VAL A 356 15.44 8.22 -17.75
N LYS A 357 16.16 8.34 -18.87
CA LYS A 357 15.57 8.30 -20.21
C LYS A 357 14.99 6.92 -20.57
N HIS A 358 15.60 5.84 -20.09
CA HIS A 358 15.12 4.48 -20.29
C HIS A 358 13.77 4.29 -19.61
N PHE A 359 13.69 4.61 -18.32
CA PHE A 359 12.47 4.47 -17.52
C PHE A 359 11.36 5.43 -17.98
N ASP A 360 11.71 6.65 -18.45
CA ASP A 360 10.75 7.55 -19.10
C ASP A 360 10.10 6.87 -20.32
N LYS A 361 10.90 6.24 -21.20
CA LYS A 361 10.39 5.55 -22.40
C LYS A 361 9.57 4.31 -22.04
N GLN A 362 10.03 3.54 -21.06
CA GLN A 362 9.31 2.36 -20.58
C GLN A 362 7.94 2.77 -20.05
N TRP A 363 7.90 3.76 -19.15
CA TRP A 363 6.64 4.26 -18.59
C TRP A 363 5.69 4.77 -19.68
N CYS A 364 6.18 5.54 -20.65
CA CYS A 364 5.37 6.00 -21.78
C CYS A 364 4.78 4.85 -22.61
N ARG A 365 5.55 3.78 -22.83
CA ARG A 365 5.07 2.59 -23.55
C ARG A 365 4.00 1.86 -22.75
N ASP A 366 4.26 1.68 -21.46
CA ASP A 366 3.45 0.85 -20.58
C ASP A 366 2.13 1.56 -20.18
N ASN A 367 2.07 2.91 -20.25
CA ASN A 367 0.90 3.72 -19.92
C ASN A 367 0.25 4.41 -21.15
N ALA A 368 0.61 4.01 -22.37
CA ALA A 368 0.17 4.72 -23.59
C ALA A 368 -1.37 4.73 -23.76
N THR A 369 -2.02 3.63 -23.41
CA THR A 369 -3.48 3.46 -23.55
C THR A 369 -4.21 4.31 -22.53
N GLU A 370 -3.80 4.22 -21.27
CA GLU A 370 -4.32 4.95 -20.13
C GLU A 370 -4.14 6.46 -20.33
N TRP A 371 -2.98 6.89 -20.82
CA TRP A 371 -2.72 8.29 -21.17
C TRP A 371 -3.68 8.83 -22.22
N LYS A 372 -3.93 8.06 -23.29
CA LYS A 372 -4.85 8.46 -24.35
C LYS A 372 -6.28 8.60 -23.83
N GLN A 373 -6.73 7.66 -22.99
CA GLN A 373 -8.06 7.73 -22.36
C GLN A 373 -8.18 8.93 -21.43
N HIS A 374 -7.13 9.18 -20.63
CA HIS A 374 -7.10 10.32 -19.72
C HIS A 374 -7.07 11.66 -20.45
N HIS A 375 -6.29 11.79 -21.53
CA HIS A 375 -6.29 12.97 -22.40
C HIS A 375 -7.69 13.24 -22.96
N ALA A 376 -8.39 12.22 -23.47
CA ALA A 376 -9.75 12.37 -23.97
C ALA A 376 -10.75 12.79 -22.86
N TRP A 377 -10.55 12.34 -21.63
CA TRP A 377 -11.32 12.83 -20.48
C TRP A 377 -11.01 14.31 -20.17
N LEU A 378 -9.74 14.72 -20.16
CA LEU A 378 -9.34 16.12 -19.93
C LEU A 378 -9.86 17.07 -21.01
N GLU A 379 -10.02 16.63 -22.26
CA GLU A 379 -10.70 17.45 -23.28
C GLU A 379 -12.18 17.66 -22.96
N ARG A 380 -12.88 16.65 -22.42
CA ARG A 380 -14.27 16.81 -21.93
C ARG A 380 -14.33 17.73 -20.70
N VAL A 381 -13.37 17.61 -19.78
CA VAL A 381 -13.21 18.52 -18.63
C VAL A 381 -13.05 19.96 -19.12
N ARG A 382 -12.18 20.19 -20.10
CA ARG A 382 -11.96 21.51 -20.71
C ARG A 382 -13.22 22.07 -21.35
N ALA A 383 -13.94 21.27 -22.13
CA ALA A 383 -15.18 21.70 -22.76
C ALA A 383 -16.25 22.08 -21.71
N ARG A 384 -16.40 21.28 -20.64
CA ARG A 384 -17.32 21.58 -19.53
C ARG A 384 -16.91 22.85 -18.79
N ALA A 385 -15.62 23.02 -18.50
CA ALA A 385 -15.10 24.21 -17.85
C ALA A 385 -15.34 25.48 -18.69
N GLN A 386 -15.16 25.40 -20.01
CA GLN A 386 -15.45 26.53 -20.92
C GLN A 386 -16.94 26.87 -20.96
N ALA A 387 -17.81 25.86 -21.00
CA ALA A 387 -19.26 26.06 -20.98
C ALA A 387 -19.71 26.78 -19.69
N LEU A 388 -19.25 26.30 -18.52
CA LEU A 388 -19.54 26.93 -17.24
C LEU A 388 -18.92 28.33 -17.13
N GLN A 389 -17.72 28.53 -17.66
CA GLN A 389 -17.07 29.85 -17.67
C GLN A 389 -17.85 30.87 -18.53
N ALA A 390 -18.47 30.43 -19.62
CA ALA A 390 -19.29 31.28 -20.48
C ALA A 390 -20.61 31.71 -19.83
N SER A 391 -21.21 30.86 -18.99
CA SER A 391 -22.44 31.14 -18.24
C SER A 391 -22.21 31.62 -16.80
N ILE A 392 -21.01 32.10 -16.47
CA ILE A 392 -20.60 32.39 -15.07
C ILE A 392 -21.58 33.28 -14.31
N ALA A 393 -22.23 34.23 -14.99
CA ALA A 393 -23.19 35.13 -14.36
C ALA A 393 -24.47 34.42 -13.87
N GLN A 394 -24.91 33.37 -14.56
CA GLN A 394 -26.11 32.59 -14.25
C GLN A 394 -25.83 31.34 -13.40
N ASN A 395 -24.57 30.95 -13.25
CA ASN A 395 -24.19 29.73 -12.54
C ASN A 395 -24.59 29.80 -11.06
N SER A 396 -25.10 28.66 -10.57
CA SER A 396 -25.32 28.39 -9.15
C SER A 396 -24.01 28.26 -8.37
N ALA A 397 -24.08 28.32 -7.03
CA ALA A 397 -22.91 28.08 -6.17
C ALA A 397 -22.26 26.70 -6.43
N ALA A 398 -23.08 25.68 -6.74
CA ALA A 398 -22.60 24.34 -7.08
C ALA A 398 -21.81 24.32 -8.39
N GLU A 399 -22.31 25.00 -9.43
CA GLU A 399 -21.65 25.09 -10.75
C GLU A 399 -20.35 25.91 -10.70
N LEU A 400 -20.29 26.93 -9.84
CA LEU A 400 -19.06 27.70 -9.61
C LEU A 400 -17.97 26.88 -8.90
N VAL A 401 -18.37 26.07 -7.92
CA VAL A 401 -17.47 25.09 -7.27
C VAL A 401 -17.06 24.00 -8.26
N GLU A 402 -17.98 23.52 -9.11
CA GLU A 402 -17.65 22.58 -10.19
C GLU A 402 -16.60 23.19 -11.12
N LEU A 403 -16.80 24.43 -11.59
CA LEU A 403 -15.84 25.13 -12.44
C LEU A 403 -14.46 25.27 -11.79
N ALA A 404 -14.40 25.62 -10.50
CA ALA A 404 -13.15 25.67 -9.75
C ALA A 404 -12.42 24.32 -9.74
N ARG A 405 -13.16 23.23 -9.47
CA ARG A 405 -12.62 21.86 -9.50
C ARG A 405 -12.11 21.49 -10.90
N LEU A 406 -12.88 21.75 -11.95
CA LEU A 406 -12.49 21.44 -13.33
C LEU A 406 -11.23 22.20 -13.76
N LYS A 407 -11.11 23.48 -13.36
CA LYS A 407 -9.88 24.25 -13.59
C LYS A 407 -8.67 23.61 -12.91
N ARG A 408 -8.83 23.11 -11.67
CA ARG A 408 -7.76 22.40 -10.95
C ARG A 408 -7.38 21.05 -11.58
N HIS A 409 -8.31 20.33 -12.22
CA HIS A 409 -7.96 19.12 -12.97
C HIS A 409 -7.13 19.40 -14.23
N LEU A 410 -7.31 20.58 -14.85
CA LEU A 410 -6.54 20.99 -16.02
C LEU A 410 -5.20 21.59 -15.64
N ASP A 411 -5.18 22.38 -14.56
CA ASP A 411 -3.99 23.00 -13.99
C ASP A 411 -4.11 23.02 -12.46
N PRO A 412 -3.34 22.18 -11.75
CA PRO A 412 -3.32 22.15 -10.28
C PRO A 412 -3.01 23.51 -9.63
N ARG A 413 -2.34 24.42 -10.35
CA ARG A 413 -1.98 25.76 -9.88
C ARG A 413 -2.96 26.86 -10.31
N ALA A 414 -4.12 26.48 -10.87
CA ALA A 414 -5.13 27.44 -11.27
C ALA A 414 -5.62 28.28 -10.09
N ASP A 415 -5.60 29.61 -10.24
CA ASP A 415 -6.24 30.51 -9.29
C ASP A 415 -7.77 30.42 -9.45
N VAL A 416 -8.40 29.86 -8.42
CA VAL A 416 -9.84 29.60 -8.35
C VAL A 416 -10.49 30.32 -7.18
N ARG A 417 -9.75 31.16 -6.45
CA ARG A 417 -10.24 31.85 -5.25
C ARG A 417 -11.51 32.64 -5.52
N ALA A 418 -11.50 33.43 -6.60
CA ALA A 418 -12.62 34.27 -7.00
C ALA A 418 -13.90 33.46 -7.31
N LEU A 419 -13.77 32.20 -7.76
CA LEU A 419 -14.91 31.33 -8.02
C LEU A 419 -15.58 30.88 -6.72
N TYR A 420 -14.79 30.58 -5.68
CA TYR A 420 -15.32 30.23 -4.38
C TYR A 420 -15.94 31.43 -3.67
N GLU A 421 -15.33 32.61 -3.76
CA GLU A 421 -15.90 33.85 -3.23
C GLU A 421 -17.26 34.15 -3.90
N LEU A 422 -17.33 34.09 -5.23
CA LEU A 422 -18.59 34.25 -5.97
C LEU A 422 -19.63 33.17 -5.59
N ALA A 423 -19.21 31.92 -5.37
CA ALA A 423 -20.11 30.87 -4.91
C ALA A 423 -20.70 31.17 -3.52
N LEU A 424 -19.91 31.76 -2.62
CA LEU A 424 -20.36 32.18 -1.30
C LEU A 424 -21.26 33.43 -1.35
N GLU A 425 -21.08 34.31 -2.34
CA GLU A 425 -22.04 35.40 -2.59
C GLU A 425 -23.42 34.86 -3.02
N ARG A 426 -23.45 33.77 -3.79
CA ARG A 426 -24.70 33.11 -4.21
C ARG A 426 -25.32 32.29 -3.09
N SER A 427 -24.51 31.62 -2.27
CA SER A 427 -24.95 30.78 -1.17
C SER A 427 -23.95 30.85 -0.01
N PRO A 428 -24.20 31.70 1.00
CA PRO A 428 -23.24 32.00 2.07
C PRO A 428 -22.78 30.80 2.89
N GLU A 429 -23.60 29.76 3.01
CA GLU A 429 -23.31 28.58 3.84
C GLU A 429 -22.98 27.35 2.99
N TYR A 430 -22.65 27.53 1.71
CA TYR A 430 -22.32 26.41 0.84
C TYR A 430 -20.97 25.79 1.21
N ALA A 431 -21.02 24.71 1.99
CA ALA A 431 -19.84 24.03 2.55
C ALA A 431 -18.75 23.71 1.51
N PRO A 432 -19.05 23.19 0.30
CA PRO A 432 -18.00 22.93 -0.70
C PRO A 432 -17.21 24.18 -1.12
N ALA A 433 -17.86 25.35 -1.17
CA ALA A 433 -17.16 26.62 -1.46
C ALA A 433 -16.31 27.09 -0.29
N LEU A 434 -16.79 26.94 0.96
CA LEU A 434 -15.99 27.22 2.15
C LEU A 434 -14.75 26.34 2.23
N CYS A 435 -14.91 25.02 2.05
CA CYS A 435 -13.81 24.06 2.05
C CYS A 435 -12.79 24.35 0.95
N GLY A 436 -13.25 24.74 -0.25
CA GLY A 436 -12.39 25.11 -1.37
C GLY A 436 -11.62 26.43 -1.17
N LEU A 437 -12.20 27.37 -0.43
CA LEU A 437 -11.60 28.68 -0.18
C LEU A 437 -10.50 28.65 0.89
N VAL A 438 -10.61 27.79 1.91
CA VAL A 438 -9.59 27.65 2.98
C VAL A 438 -8.16 27.51 2.45
N PRO A 439 -7.84 26.58 1.52
CA PRO A 439 -6.50 26.45 0.96
C PRO A 439 -6.11 27.56 -0.01
N CYS A 440 -7.04 28.43 -0.43
CA CYS A 440 -6.75 29.57 -1.30
C CYS A 440 -6.33 30.83 -0.52
N LEU A 441 -6.48 30.83 0.81
CA LEU A 441 -6.04 31.94 1.64
C LEU A 441 -4.52 31.91 1.84
N PRO A 442 -3.87 33.09 1.97
CA PRO A 442 -2.44 33.17 2.27
C PRO A 442 -2.08 32.35 3.51
N GLU A 443 -0.87 31.81 3.54
CA GLU A 443 -0.42 31.01 4.69
C GLU A 443 -0.46 31.82 5.98
N ASP A 444 -0.13 33.11 5.93
CA ASP A 444 -0.13 33.99 7.10
C ASP A 444 -1.53 34.36 7.60
N ASP A 445 -2.60 34.10 6.85
CA ASP A 445 -3.99 34.43 7.23
C ASP A 445 -4.63 33.32 8.08
N ARG A 446 -4.07 33.10 9.28
CA ARG A 446 -4.60 32.11 10.23
C ARG A 446 -6.04 32.42 10.64
N GLU A 447 -6.33 33.67 10.94
CA GLU A 447 -7.64 34.08 11.44
C GLU A 447 -8.72 33.88 10.37
N GLY A 448 -8.44 34.26 9.12
CA GLY A 448 -9.35 34.02 8.00
C GLY A 448 -9.62 32.53 7.77
N LYS A 449 -8.57 31.69 7.81
CA LYS A 449 -8.73 30.23 7.72
C LYS A 449 -9.59 29.66 8.84
N LEU A 450 -9.32 30.03 10.10
CA LEU A 450 -10.08 29.55 11.26
C LEU A 450 -11.55 30.03 11.22
N LEU A 451 -11.81 31.24 10.72
CA LEU A 451 -13.16 31.75 10.53
C LEU A 451 -13.94 30.93 9.50
N LEU A 452 -13.33 30.62 8.36
CA LEU A 452 -13.95 29.75 7.34
C LEU A 452 -14.21 28.35 7.89
N LEU A 453 -13.25 27.76 8.61
CA LEU A 453 -13.40 26.45 9.24
C LEU A 453 -14.52 26.45 10.29
N HIS A 454 -14.68 27.56 11.04
CA HIS A 454 -15.81 27.74 11.94
C HIS A 454 -17.15 27.75 11.18
N ARG A 455 -17.22 28.43 10.03
CA ARG A 455 -18.43 28.44 9.20
C ARG A 455 -18.76 27.04 8.65
N VAL A 456 -17.76 26.26 8.23
CA VAL A 456 -17.97 24.87 7.79
C VAL A 456 -18.56 24.02 8.93
N TRP A 457 -18.08 24.22 10.16
CA TRP A 457 -18.56 23.52 11.34
C TRP A 457 -20.02 23.85 11.67
N GLU A 458 -20.37 25.14 11.67
CA GLU A 458 -21.72 25.64 11.99
C GLU A 458 -22.75 25.29 10.91
N ALA A 459 -22.35 25.29 9.63
CA ALA A 459 -23.21 24.89 8.51
C ALA A 459 -23.73 23.44 8.62
N GLY A 460 -23.22 22.65 9.56
CA GLY A 460 -23.71 21.30 9.82
C GLY A 460 -23.44 20.30 8.71
N SER A 461 -22.46 20.61 7.86
CA SER A 461 -22.03 19.76 6.76
C SER A 461 -21.38 18.45 7.24
N ASN A 462 -21.28 17.48 6.32
CA ASN A 462 -20.49 16.26 6.53
C ASN A 462 -18.98 16.54 6.63
N ASP A 463 -18.55 17.79 6.42
CA ASP A 463 -17.15 18.21 6.45
C ASP A 463 -16.67 18.64 7.84
N ARG A 464 -17.47 18.42 8.90
CA ARG A 464 -17.10 18.76 10.30
C ARG A 464 -15.80 18.10 10.76
N TYR A 465 -15.59 16.83 10.40
CA TYR A 465 -14.33 16.12 10.71
C TYR A 465 -13.14 16.79 10.01
N TRP A 466 -13.27 17.06 8.71
CA TRP A 466 -12.26 17.77 7.93
C TRP A 466 -11.97 19.15 8.53
N ALA A 467 -13.00 19.93 8.84
CA ALA A 467 -12.85 21.27 9.40
C ALA A 467 -12.11 21.26 10.75
N ALA A 468 -12.46 20.35 11.65
CA ALA A 468 -11.81 20.24 12.94
C ALA A 468 -10.35 19.77 12.84
N ARG A 469 -10.07 18.81 11.94
CA ARG A 469 -8.70 18.33 11.69
C ARG A 469 -7.84 19.44 11.10
N THR A 470 -8.34 20.15 10.10
CA THR A 470 -7.63 21.26 9.44
C THR A 470 -7.40 22.42 10.41
N ALA A 471 -8.38 22.76 11.26
CA ALA A 471 -8.22 23.83 12.26
C ALA A 471 -7.13 23.50 13.29
N LEU A 472 -7.05 22.24 13.75
CA LEU A 472 -5.99 21.82 14.65
C LEU A 472 -4.62 21.87 13.99
N ALA A 473 -4.49 21.44 12.73
CA ALA A 473 -3.23 21.54 11.99
C ALA A 473 -2.77 23.00 11.85
N GLU A 474 -3.68 23.92 11.54
CA GLU A 474 -3.39 25.36 11.45
C GLU A 474 -2.94 25.97 12.79
N LEU A 475 -3.50 25.50 13.91
CA LEU A 475 -3.15 25.94 15.27
C LEU A 475 -1.85 25.31 15.81
N GLU A 476 -1.50 24.10 15.37
CA GLU A 476 -0.25 23.43 15.73
C GLU A 476 0.96 23.97 14.95
N THR A 477 0.72 24.52 13.75
CA THR A 477 1.79 25.04 12.89
C THR A 477 2.46 26.26 13.56
N PRO A 478 3.75 26.22 13.93
CA PRO A 478 4.42 27.38 14.53
C PRO A 478 4.63 28.47 13.47
N ARG A 479 4.26 29.72 13.77
CA ARG A 479 4.48 30.89 12.90
C ARG A 479 5.13 32.02 13.69
N MET A 480 6.15 32.65 13.09
CA MET A 480 6.85 33.78 13.68
C MET A 480 5.87 34.91 14.01
N GLY A 481 5.80 35.32 15.27
CA GLY A 481 4.96 36.43 15.73
C GLY A 481 3.50 36.09 16.05
N MET A 482 3.07 34.83 15.97
CA MET A 482 1.75 34.39 16.44
C MET A 482 1.86 33.60 17.74
N GLU A 483 1.16 34.03 18.78
CA GLU A 483 1.05 33.28 20.04
C GLU A 483 0.19 32.01 19.86
N HIS A 484 0.50 30.98 20.65
CA HIS A 484 -0.26 29.75 20.66
C HIS A 484 -1.60 29.95 21.40
N ASP A 485 -2.70 29.94 20.67
CA ASP A 485 -4.05 30.00 21.25
C ASP A 485 -4.45 28.63 21.83
N ALA A 486 -4.05 28.39 23.07
CA ALA A 486 -4.37 27.16 23.80
C ALA A 486 -5.88 26.95 24.00
N ALA A 487 -6.68 28.02 24.04
CA ALA A 487 -8.12 27.94 24.23
C ALA A 487 -8.82 27.46 22.95
N ALA A 488 -8.50 28.07 21.80
CA ALA A 488 -8.97 27.61 20.50
C ALA A 488 -8.50 26.18 20.21
N PHE A 489 -7.25 25.85 20.54
CA PHE A 489 -6.72 24.50 20.37
C PHE A 489 -7.54 23.46 21.17
N LYS A 490 -7.80 23.72 22.45
CA LYS A 490 -8.62 22.84 23.29
C LYS A 490 -10.04 22.70 22.76
N GLN A 491 -10.64 23.78 22.28
CA GLN A 491 -11.98 23.77 21.69
C GLN A 491 -12.04 22.93 20.42
N TRP A 492 -11.12 23.14 19.48
CA TRP A 492 -11.05 22.39 18.22
C TRP A 492 -10.69 20.92 18.44
N ARG A 493 -9.90 20.61 19.47
CA ARG A 493 -9.63 19.22 19.87
C ARG A 493 -10.89 18.50 20.32
N LYS A 494 -11.71 19.14 21.15
CA LYS A 494 -13.00 18.59 21.57
C LYS A 494 -13.98 18.45 20.38
N ARG A 495 -13.93 19.36 19.42
CA ARG A 495 -14.69 19.26 18.17
C ARG A 495 -14.24 18.06 17.33
N LEU A 496 -12.93 17.85 17.20
CA LEU A 496 -12.37 16.71 16.49
C LEU A 496 -12.75 15.38 17.14
N GLU A 497 -12.64 15.26 18.47
CA GLU A 497 -13.04 14.06 19.21
C GLU A 497 -14.50 13.69 18.92
N ARG A 498 -15.42 14.65 19.01
CA ARG A 498 -16.85 14.43 18.69
C ARG A 498 -17.10 14.08 17.22
N ALA A 499 -16.40 14.74 16.30
CA ALA A 499 -16.54 14.46 14.89
C ALA A 499 -16.01 13.06 14.56
N GLN A 500 -14.89 12.67 15.17
CA GLN A 500 -14.27 11.37 15.02
C GLN A 500 -15.18 10.24 15.53
N GLU A 501 -15.81 10.40 16.70
CA GLU A 501 -16.79 9.41 17.20
C GLU A 501 -17.94 9.20 16.20
N SER A 502 -18.41 10.27 15.55
CA SER A 502 -19.45 10.18 14.52
C SER A 502 -18.95 9.53 13.23
N GLU A 503 -17.72 9.82 12.80
CA GLU A 503 -17.07 9.14 11.66
C GLU A 503 -16.86 7.64 11.93
N GLU A 504 -16.45 7.27 13.14
CA GLU A 504 -16.26 5.87 13.56
C GLU A 504 -17.58 5.10 13.49
N ARG A 505 -18.68 5.68 13.98
CA ARG A 505 -20.02 5.06 13.84
C ARG A 505 -20.46 4.91 12.39
N ALA A 506 -20.22 5.92 11.55
CA ALA A 506 -20.55 5.85 10.12
C ALA A 506 -19.72 4.77 9.40
N TRP A 507 -18.44 4.62 9.79
CA TRP A 507 -17.57 3.58 9.27
C TRP A 507 -18.00 2.19 9.72
N GLU A 508 -18.31 2.01 11.01
CA GLU A 508 -18.85 0.76 11.56
C GLU A 508 -20.16 0.35 10.87
N GLU A 509 -21.05 1.30 10.58
CA GLU A 509 -22.26 1.03 9.81
C GLU A 509 -21.94 0.60 8.37
N LEU A 510 -20.98 1.26 7.71
CA LEU A 510 -20.56 0.95 6.35
C LEU A 510 -19.93 -0.45 6.25
N SER A 511 -18.98 -0.78 7.14
CA SER A 511 -18.19 -2.00 7.10
C SER A 511 -18.78 -3.18 7.87
N GLY A 512 -19.53 -2.92 8.95
CA GLY A 512 -20.05 -3.95 9.86
C GLY A 512 -21.43 -4.51 9.50
N THR A 513 -22.21 -3.78 8.69
CA THR A 513 -23.49 -4.29 8.18
C THR A 513 -23.30 -5.01 6.85
N SER A 514 -24.18 -5.99 6.55
CA SER A 514 -24.13 -6.76 5.29
C SER A 514 -23.89 -5.88 4.06
N PHE A 515 -22.98 -6.29 3.17
CA PHE A 515 -22.56 -5.47 2.02
C PHE A 515 -23.72 -5.08 1.09
N PHE A 516 -24.74 -5.94 0.99
CA PHE A 516 -25.87 -5.72 0.08
C PHE A 516 -27.14 -5.25 0.78
N SER A 517 -27.07 -4.86 2.05
CA SER A 517 -28.20 -4.24 2.74
C SER A 517 -28.21 -2.72 2.53
N GLN A 518 -29.42 -2.16 2.37
CA GLN A 518 -29.64 -0.70 2.23
C GLN A 518 -28.84 -0.06 1.09
N ILE A 519 -28.59 -0.82 0.01
CA ILE A 519 -27.88 -0.35 -1.18
C ILE A 519 -28.84 0.21 -2.22
N THR A 520 -28.35 1.19 -2.98
CA THR A 520 -29.01 1.80 -4.14
C THR A 520 -28.00 2.01 -5.27
N ARG A 521 -28.48 2.28 -6.49
CA ARG A 521 -27.60 2.63 -7.61
C ARG A 521 -26.79 3.88 -7.25
N HIS A 522 -25.55 3.96 -7.75
CA HIS A 522 -24.75 5.15 -7.58
C HIS A 522 -25.47 6.38 -8.18
N ASP A 523 -25.26 7.54 -7.57
CA ASP A 523 -25.84 8.83 -7.95
C ASP A 523 -24.84 9.73 -8.70
N LEU A 524 -23.74 9.15 -9.19
CA LEU A 524 -22.76 9.87 -10.01
C LEU A 524 -23.38 10.31 -11.34
N SER A 525 -23.17 11.58 -11.68
CA SER A 525 -23.46 12.11 -13.02
C SER A 525 -22.61 11.43 -14.09
N PRO A 526 -23.01 11.47 -15.38
CA PRO A 526 -22.20 10.91 -16.46
C PRO A 526 -20.76 11.46 -16.52
N PHE A 527 -20.56 12.70 -16.06
CA PHE A 527 -19.25 13.33 -15.99
C PHE A 527 -18.41 12.78 -14.83
N GLU A 528 -18.97 12.72 -13.62
CA GLU A 528 -18.31 12.15 -12.44
C GLU A 528 -17.99 10.66 -12.63
N LEU A 529 -18.89 9.91 -13.30
CA LEU A 529 -18.66 8.52 -13.64
C LEU A 529 -17.47 8.36 -14.60
N ALA A 530 -17.37 9.22 -15.61
CA ALA A 530 -16.27 9.20 -16.57
C ALA A 530 -14.92 9.57 -15.93
N GLU A 531 -14.93 10.44 -14.92
CA GLU A 531 -13.77 10.77 -14.09
C GLU A 531 -13.30 9.53 -13.30
N LEU A 532 -14.21 8.89 -12.56
CA LEU A 532 -13.90 7.66 -11.82
C LEU A 532 -13.39 6.55 -12.75
N GLN A 533 -14.04 6.34 -13.90
CA GLN A 533 -13.60 5.36 -14.90
C GLN A 533 -12.19 5.65 -15.43
N SER A 534 -11.82 6.93 -15.61
CA SER A 534 -10.47 7.31 -16.03
C SER A 534 -9.42 6.99 -14.96
N GLU A 535 -9.76 7.09 -13.68
CA GLU A 535 -8.86 6.72 -12.58
C GLU A 535 -8.74 5.20 -12.45
N LEU A 536 -9.86 4.49 -12.52
CA LEU A 536 -9.90 3.02 -12.50
C LEU A 536 -9.12 2.42 -13.68
N ALA A 537 -9.13 3.07 -14.85
CA ALA A 537 -8.33 2.65 -15.99
C ALA A 537 -6.81 2.65 -15.72
N ARG A 538 -6.32 3.54 -14.85
CA ARG A 538 -4.91 3.59 -14.45
C ARG A 538 -4.51 2.43 -13.52
N CYS A 539 -5.49 1.72 -12.95
CA CYS A 539 -5.24 0.59 -12.06
C CYS A 539 -5.06 -0.68 -12.90
N ALA A 540 -3.82 -0.98 -13.31
CA ALA A 540 -3.48 -2.08 -14.21
C ALA A 540 -4.08 -3.47 -13.85
N PRO A 541 -4.14 -3.92 -12.58
CA PRO A 541 -4.68 -5.25 -12.26
C PRO A 541 -6.21 -5.32 -12.23
N LEU A 542 -6.91 -4.20 -12.42
CA LEU A 542 -8.36 -4.13 -12.34
C LEU A 542 -9.04 -4.67 -13.60
N ALA A 543 -9.76 -5.79 -13.47
CA ALA A 543 -10.54 -6.38 -14.56
C ALA A 543 -11.95 -5.81 -14.63
N ARG A 544 -12.67 -5.76 -13.50
CA ARG A 544 -14.02 -5.21 -13.38
C ARG A 544 -14.18 -4.42 -12.09
N CYS A 545 -15.03 -3.40 -12.12
CA CYS A 545 -15.39 -2.62 -10.95
C CYS A 545 -16.91 -2.39 -10.89
N TRP A 546 -17.49 -2.56 -9.70
CA TRP A 546 -18.87 -2.21 -9.38
C TRP A 546 -18.88 -1.10 -8.33
N LEU A 547 -19.87 -0.22 -8.43
CA LEU A 547 -20.08 0.86 -7.48
C LEU A 547 -21.53 0.87 -7.04
N VAL A 548 -21.75 0.78 -5.73
CA VAL A 548 -23.08 0.88 -5.13
C VAL A 548 -23.09 1.96 -4.05
N ARG A 549 -24.21 2.65 -3.89
CA ARG A 549 -24.39 3.61 -2.80
C ARG A 549 -25.06 2.91 -1.63
N LYS A 550 -24.47 3.01 -0.44
CA LYS A 550 -25.06 2.55 0.82
C LYS A 550 -25.70 3.73 1.53
N ASN A 551 -26.94 3.57 1.98
CA ASN A 551 -27.63 4.61 2.74
C ASN A 551 -27.31 4.43 4.22
N LEU A 552 -26.47 5.31 4.76
CA LEU A 552 -26.13 5.30 6.18
C LEU A 552 -27.20 6.01 7.01
N ARG A 553 -27.41 5.54 8.24
CA ARG A 553 -28.21 6.24 9.25
C ARG A 553 -27.40 7.36 9.88
N GLU A 554 -26.12 7.10 10.17
CA GLU A 554 -25.17 8.12 10.57
C GLU A 554 -24.75 8.90 9.30
N HIS A 555 -25.12 10.18 9.22
CA HIS A 555 -24.97 11.05 8.05
C HIS A 555 -25.75 10.62 6.78
N PRO A 556 -27.10 10.69 6.78
CA PRO A 556 -27.93 10.27 5.65
C PRO A 556 -27.68 11.03 4.34
N GLN A 557 -27.20 12.26 4.46
CA GLN A 557 -26.89 13.12 3.31
C GLN A 557 -25.51 12.85 2.71
N ARG A 558 -24.68 12.03 3.36
CA ARG A 558 -23.34 11.71 2.89
C ARG A 558 -23.41 10.63 1.81
N ARG A 559 -22.57 10.80 0.78
CA ARG A 559 -22.38 9.78 -0.24
C ARG A 559 -21.49 8.68 0.34
N ALA A 560 -22.05 7.54 0.67
CA ALA A 560 -21.27 6.37 1.07
C ALA A 560 -21.34 5.33 -0.04
N TYR A 561 -20.19 4.93 -0.56
CA TYR A 561 -20.05 4.00 -1.67
C TYR A 561 -19.34 2.73 -1.20
N LEU A 562 -19.84 1.59 -1.68
CA LEU A 562 -19.09 0.35 -1.69
C LEU A 562 -18.57 0.12 -3.11
N ILE A 563 -17.28 -0.14 -3.21
CA ILE A 563 -16.56 -0.40 -4.45
C ILE A 563 -16.19 -1.86 -4.44
N PHE A 564 -16.69 -2.64 -5.38
CA PHE A 564 -16.27 -4.03 -5.55
C PHE A 564 -15.33 -4.11 -6.75
N VAL A 565 -14.16 -4.71 -6.57
CA VAL A 565 -13.16 -4.86 -7.62
C VAL A 565 -12.87 -6.33 -7.90
N GLU A 566 -12.72 -6.68 -9.16
CA GLU A 566 -12.20 -7.98 -9.57
C GLU A 566 -10.74 -7.85 -9.98
N LEU A 567 -9.87 -8.56 -9.27
CA LEU A 567 -8.41 -8.49 -9.36
C LEU A 567 -7.83 -9.88 -9.64
N PRO A 568 -7.98 -10.40 -10.88
CA PRO A 568 -7.53 -11.75 -11.22
C PRO A 568 -5.99 -11.84 -11.12
N GLY A 569 -5.50 -12.95 -10.59
CA GLY A 569 -4.05 -13.24 -10.54
C GLY A 569 -3.25 -12.56 -9.43
N MET A 570 -3.86 -11.68 -8.63
CA MET A 570 -3.22 -11.12 -7.42
C MET A 570 -3.44 -12.02 -6.20
N ASP A 571 -2.48 -12.04 -5.26
CA ASP A 571 -2.65 -12.63 -3.93
C ASP A 571 -3.44 -11.69 -3.00
N ASP A 572 -3.98 -12.22 -1.89
CA ASP A 572 -4.87 -11.46 -0.99
C ASP A 572 -4.19 -10.28 -0.28
N GLU A 573 -2.90 -10.35 0.00
CA GLU A 573 -2.15 -9.25 0.63
C GLU A 573 -2.05 -8.07 -0.35
N SER A 574 -1.63 -8.34 -1.59
CA SER A 574 -1.59 -7.34 -2.66
C SER A 574 -2.98 -6.77 -2.96
N ARG A 575 -4.05 -7.60 -2.96
CA ARG A 575 -5.44 -7.13 -3.13
C ARG A 575 -5.87 -6.22 -2.00
N TYR A 576 -5.57 -6.56 -0.76
CA TYR A 576 -5.89 -5.74 0.40
C TYR A 576 -5.23 -4.36 0.30
N HIS A 577 -3.92 -4.32 0.01
CA HIS A 577 -3.20 -3.06 -0.15
C HIS A 577 -3.75 -2.21 -1.28
N LEU A 578 -4.07 -2.82 -2.43
CA LEU A 578 -4.70 -2.10 -3.54
C LEU A 578 -6.08 -1.56 -3.16
N CYS A 579 -6.92 -2.34 -2.48
CA CYS A 579 -8.23 -1.88 -2.02
C CYS A 579 -8.09 -0.69 -1.04
N ARG A 580 -7.19 -0.77 -0.06
CA ARG A 580 -6.93 0.34 0.86
C ARG A 580 -6.38 1.58 0.12
N ALA A 581 -5.59 1.39 -0.93
CA ALA A 581 -5.12 2.49 -1.77
C ALA A 581 -6.27 3.13 -2.56
N LEU A 582 -7.16 2.34 -3.14
CA LEU A 582 -8.36 2.83 -3.85
C LEU A 582 -9.29 3.61 -2.91
N GLU A 583 -9.51 3.15 -1.68
CA GLU A 583 -10.32 3.87 -0.69
C GLU A 583 -9.77 5.27 -0.36
N ARG A 584 -8.44 5.42 -0.36
CA ARG A 584 -7.77 6.68 0.01
C ARG A 584 -7.61 7.62 -1.17
N ASN A 585 -7.43 7.08 -2.37
CA ASN A 585 -6.93 7.83 -3.51
C ASN A 585 -7.95 8.03 -4.63
N LEU A 586 -9.08 7.33 -4.63
CA LEU A 586 -10.13 7.56 -5.63
C LEU A 586 -10.79 8.92 -5.41
N SER A 587 -10.82 9.73 -6.46
CA SER A 587 -11.47 11.04 -6.47
C SER A 587 -12.98 10.83 -6.59
N LEU A 588 -13.65 10.64 -5.46
CA LEU A 588 -15.11 10.61 -5.41
C LEU A 588 -15.66 12.01 -5.13
N PRO A 589 -16.76 12.41 -5.79
CA PRO A 589 -17.26 13.77 -5.69
C PRO A 589 -17.93 14.05 -4.34
N GLY A 590 -17.40 15.04 -3.63
CA GLY A 590 -17.87 15.50 -2.31
C GLY A 590 -17.24 14.72 -1.16
N PRO A 591 -17.74 14.90 0.09
CA PRO A 591 -17.30 14.12 1.24
C PRO A 591 -17.82 12.69 1.14
N ALA A 592 -17.23 11.89 0.26
CA ALA A 592 -17.61 10.51 0.07
C ALA A 592 -16.91 9.59 1.07
N LEU A 593 -17.61 8.54 1.52
CA LEU A 593 -16.98 7.38 2.16
C LEU A 593 -16.89 6.27 1.11
N ALA A 594 -15.72 5.67 0.96
CA ALA A 594 -15.52 4.53 0.08
C ALA A 594 -15.00 3.34 0.88
N LEU A 595 -15.61 2.18 0.67
CA LEU A 595 -15.06 0.90 1.09
C LEU A 595 -14.80 0.07 -0.15
N ALA A 596 -13.53 -0.23 -0.44
CA ALA A 596 -13.14 -1.07 -1.55
C ALA A 596 -12.94 -2.51 -1.07
N LEU A 597 -13.60 -3.43 -1.75
CA LEU A 597 -13.62 -4.86 -1.47
C LEU A 597 -13.28 -5.61 -2.75
N TRP A 598 -12.44 -6.63 -2.66
CA TRP A 598 -12.19 -7.49 -3.81
C TRP A 598 -13.18 -8.65 -3.85
N ALA A 599 -13.49 -9.13 -5.05
CA ALA A 599 -14.23 -10.36 -5.22
C ALA A 599 -13.39 -11.55 -4.72
N GLY A 600 -13.81 -12.15 -3.60
CA GLY A 600 -13.07 -13.21 -2.91
C GLY A 600 -14.00 -14.16 -2.17
N GLU A 601 -13.66 -14.53 -0.93
CA GLU A 601 -14.54 -15.36 -0.09
C GLU A 601 -15.76 -14.59 0.45
N SER A 602 -15.63 -13.28 0.72
CA SER A 602 -16.76 -12.46 1.18
C SER A 602 -16.56 -10.98 0.82
N PRO A 603 -17.36 -10.40 -0.10
CA PRO A 603 -18.39 -11.07 -0.91
C PRO A 603 -17.79 -11.84 -2.10
N THR A 604 -18.45 -12.93 -2.47
CA THR A 604 -18.08 -13.72 -3.66
C THR A 604 -18.42 -12.98 -4.95
N LEU A 605 -17.70 -13.27 -6.03
CA LEU A 605 -17.99 -12.71 -7.36
C LEU A 605 -19.44 -12.95 -7.80
N LYS A 606 -20.00 -14.13 -7.48
CA LYS A 606 -21.38 -14.49 -7.79
C LYS A 606 -22.38 -13.62 -7.00
N GLU A 607 -22.09 -13.34 -5.74
CA GLU A 607 -22.93 -12.45 -4.93
C GLU A 607 -22.88 -11.02 -5.44
N ILE A 608 -21.69 -10.52 -5.79
CA ILE A 608 -21.54 -9.19 -6.40
C ILE A 608 -22.35 -9.12 -7.70
N GLN A 609 -22.21 -10.07 -8.61
CA GLN A 609 -22.95 -10.07 -9.88
C GLN A 609 -24.47 -10.20 -9.69
N ARG A 610 -24.93 -10.83 -8.61
CA ARG A 610 -26.34 -11.06 -8.33
C ARG A 610 -27.00 -9.87 -7.63
N TYR A 611 -26.29 -9.23 -6.72
CA TYR A 611 -26.85 -8.23 -5.81
C TYR A 611 -26.33 -6.82 -6.06
N ALA A 612 -25.12 -6.65 -6.61
CA ALA A 612 -24.68 -5.37 -7.14
C ALA A 612 -25.32 -5.12 -8.52
N PHE A 613 -25.37 -3.84 -8.92
CA PHE A 613 -25.85 -3.43 -10.23
C PHE A 613 -24.82 -3.74 -11.33
N ASP A 614 -24.99 -3.16 -12.52
CA ASP A 614 -24.04 -3.34 -13.62
C ASP A 614 -22.63 -2.82 -13.26
N PRO A 615 -21.56 -3.45 -13.77
CA PRO A 615 -20.20 -2.96 -13.56
C PRO A 615 -20.03 -1.57 -14.19
N ILE A 616 -19.44 -0.66 -13.45
CA ILE A 616 -19.12 0.70 -13.92
C ILE A 616 -17.85 0.72 -14.76
N TYR A 617 -17.00 -0.30 -14.67
CA TYR A 617 -15.77 -0.41 -15.43
C TYR A 617 -15.49 -1.88 -15.75
N THR A 618 -15.07 -2.14 -16.99
CA THR A 618 -14.61 -3.44 -17.47
C THR A 618 -13.42 -3.18 -18.40
N ARG A 619 -12.34 -3.93 -18.21
CA ARG A 619 -11.12 -3.84 -19.02
C ARG A 619 -11.19 -4.68 -20.29
#